data_AF-A0A969QP94-F1
#
_entry.id   AF-A0A969QP94-F1
#
_cell.length_a   1.000
_cell.length_b   1.000
_cell.length_c   1.000
_cell.angle_alpha   90.00
_cell.angle_beta   90.00
_cell.angle_gamma   90.00
#
_symmetry.space_group_name_H-M   'P 1'
#
loop_
_entity.id
_entity.type
_entity.pdbx_description
1 polymer ?
#
loop_
_entity_poly.entity_id
_entity_poly.type
_entity_poly.pdbx_seq_one_letter_code
_entity_poly.pdbx_strand_id
1 'polypeptide(L)'
;MSISISNMKRLFLLLATLLIAGCAQQAGKKFYMLTASGPTPSGGGVSIGVGPITLAEYIDRSNLVVQQGPNQLAVAEDHRWGWRSFRLYRPGHGHKSGA
;
A
#
# COMPACT_ATOMS: atom_id res chain seq x y z
N MET A 1 0.41 19.47 54.17
CA MET A 1 0.99 19.57 52.80
C MET A 1 1.19 18.22 52.10
N SER A 2 1.55 17.12 52.80
CA SER A 2 1.86 15.82 52.16
C SER A 2 0.72 15.15 51.37
N ILE A 3 -0.54 15.35 51.76
CA ILE A 3 -1.72 14.79 51.05
C ILE A 3 -1.89 15.40 49.65
N SER A 4 -1.62 16.70 49.49
CA SER A 4 -1.73 17.40 48.21
C SER A 4 -0.68 16.92 47.20
N ILE A 5 0.54 16.65 47.67
CA ILE A 5 1.66 16.14 46.84
C ILE A 5 1.37 14.72 46.33
N SER A 6 0.77 13.86 47.16
CA SER A 6 0.39 12.49 46.76
C SER A 6 -0.65 12.47 45.64
N ASN A 7 -1.66 13.34 45.74
CA ASN A 7 -2.71 13.46 44.73
C ASN A 7 -2.20 14.00 43.39
N MET A 8 -1.31 15.01 43.42
CA MET A 8 -0.67 15.52 42.20
C MET A 8 0.20 14.46 41.51
N LYS A 9 0.93 13.65 42.29
CA LYS A 9 1.78 12.58 41.76
C LYS A 9 0.96 11.46 41.11
N ARG A 10 -0.21 11.13 41.68
CA ARG A 10 -1.17 10.18 41.08
C ARG A 10 -1.76 10.71 39.78
N LEU A 11 -2.14 11.99 39.74
CA LEU A 11 -2.67 12.63 38.54
C LEU A 11 -1.63 12.64 37.41
N PHE A 12 -0.38 12.96 37.73
CA PHE A 12 0.72 12.95 36.76
C PHE A 12 1.01 11.54 36.22
N LEU A 13 0.97 10.52 37.09
CA LEU A 13 1.10 9.11 36.69
C LEU A 13 -0.03 8.67 35.78
N LEU A 14 -1.29 9.04 36.08
CA LEU A 14 -2.44 8.73 35.23
C LEU A 14 -2.37 9.44 33.87
N LEU A 15 -1.91 10.69 33.85
CA LEU A 15 -1.77 11.42 32.60
C LEU A 15 -0.65 10.83 31.74
N ALA A 16 0.47 10.46 32.35
CA ALA A 16 1.59 9.82 31.67
C ALA A 16 1.20 8.45 31.08
N THR A 17 0.46 7.61 31.81
CA THR A 17 0.00 6.32 31.27
C THR A 17 -1.00 6.49 30.13
N LEU A 18 -1.87 7.50 30.19
CA LEU A 18 -2.83 7.79 29.12
C LEU A 18 -2.15 8.30 27.84
N LEU A 19 -1.11 9.14 27.97
CA LEU A 19 -0.30 9.61 26.85
C LEU A 19 0.45 8.47 26.15
N ILE A 20 0.95 7.49 26.91
CA ILE A 20 1.68 6.34 26.35
C ILE A 20 0.74 5.33 25.66
N ALA A 21 -0.49 5.18 26.15
CA ALA A 21 -1.47 4.25 25.56
C ALA A 21 -1.90 4.64 24.12
N GLY A 22 -1.81 5.93 23.75
CA GLY A 22 -2.17 6.41 22.42
C GLY A 22 -1.17 6.08 21.31
N CYS A 23 0.11 5.84 21.64
CA CYS A 23 1.16 5.60 20.63
C CYS A 23 1.15 4.19 20.02
N ALA A 24 0.38 3.26 20.58
CA ALA A 24 0.39 1.86 20.14
C ALA A 24 -0.63 1.55 19.03
N GLN A 25 -1.57 2.45 18.73
CA GLN A 25 -2.68 2.17 17.82
C GLN A 25 -2.35 2.56 16.37
N GLN A 26 -1.28 2.00 15.80
CA GLN A 26 -1.05 2.07 14.35
C GLN A 26 -1.65 0.81 13.73
N ALA A 27 -2.82 0.92 13.09
CA ALA A 27 -3.37 -0.18 12.30
C ALA A 27 -2.34 -0.58 11.22
N GLY A 28 -1.86 -1.82 11.27
CA GLY A 28 -0.77 -2.28 10.42
C GLY A 28 -1.22 -2.40 8.96
N LYS A 29 -0.52 -1.73 8.04
CA LYS A 29 -0.75 -1.87 6.59
C LYS A 29 -0.36 -3.27 6.14
N LYS A 30 -1.23 -3.92 5.36
CA LYS A 30 -1.01 -5.24 4.75
C LYS A 30 -0.50 -5.11 3.33
N PHE A 31 0.48 -5.94 2.97
CA PHE A 31 1.10 -5.93 1.65
C PHE A 31 0.89 -7.27 0.94
N TYR A 32 0.58 -7.20 -0.35
CA TYR A 32 0.25 -8.36 -1.18
C TYR A 32 1.16 -8.43 -2.41
N MET A 33 1.65 -9.62 -2.76
CA MET A 33 2.39 -9.89 -3.99
C MET A 33 1.65 -10.93 -4.82
N LEU A 34 1.73 -10.80 -6.15
CA LEU A 34 1.27 -11.83 -7.06
C LEU A 34 2.31 -12.94 -7.12
N THR A 35 1.88 -14.15 -6.80
CA THR A 35 2.68 -15.36 -6.96
C THR A 35 2.19 -16.09 -8.20
N ALA A 36 3.09 -16.33 -9.15
CA ALA A 36 2.77 -17.16 -10.30
C ALA A 36 2.45 -18.58 -9.83
N SER A 37 1.36 -19.14 -10.33
CA SER A 37 0.96 -20.53 -10.05
C SER A 37 1.25 -21.38 -11.28
N GLY A 38 2.02 -22.45 -11.11
CA GLY A 38 2.38 -23.38 -12.18
C GLY A 38 3.85 -23.83 -12.12
N PRO A 39 4.21 -24.96 -12.75
CA PRO A 39 5.59 -25.40 -12.83
C PRO A 39 6.42 -24.43 -13.68
N THR A 40 7.62 -24.09 -13.21
CA THR A 40 8.60 -23.37 -14.03
C THR A 40 8.90 -24.23 -15.26
N PRO A 41 8.78 -23.70 -16.49
CA PRO A 41 9.09 -24.47 -17.68
C PRO A 41 10.53 -24.96 -17.63
N SER A 42 10.72 -26.27 -17.72
CA SER A 42 12.02 -26.91 -17.87
C SER A 42 12.58 -26.53 -19.24
N GLY A 43 13.79 -25.93 -19.26
CA GLY A 43 14.40 -25.40 -20.47
C GLY A 43 14.53 -26.43 -21.60
N GLY A 44 14.51 -25.95 -22.85
CA GLY A 44 14.62 -26.79 -24.06
C GLY A 44 13.73 -26.36 -25.23
N GLY A 45 12.88 -25.35 -25.06
CA GLY A 45 12.00 -24.80 -26.10
C GLY A 45 12.33 -23.37 -26.54
N VAL A 46 11.53 -22.84 -27.45
CA VAL A 46 11.62 -21.44 -27.93
C VAL A 46 11.34 -20.47 -26.77
N SER A 47 12.18 -19.44 -26.64
CA SER A 47 11.96 -18.35 -25.69
C SER A 47 10.99 -17.32 -26.25
N ILE A 48 10.04 -16.89 -25.43
CA ILE A 48 9.10 -15.81 -25.74
C ILE A 48 9.34 -14.68 -24.77
N GLY A 49 9.69 -13.50 -25.29
CA GLY A 49 9.78 -12.28 -24.51
C GLY A 49 8.40 -11.66 -24.32
N VAL A 50 8.03 -11.39 -23.06
CA VAL A 50 6.81 -10.63 -22.75
C VAL A 50 7.20 -9.17 -22.51
N GLY A 51 6.63 -8.28 -23.31
CA GLY A 51 6.83 -6.84 -23.17
C GLY A 51 6.12 -6.25 -21.94
N PRO A 52 6.36 -4.97 -21.63
CA PRO A 52 5.66 -4.27 -20.55
C PRO A 52 4.16 -4.20 -20.83
N ILE A 53 3.36 -4.37 -19.78
CA ILE A 53 1.90 -4.20 -19.83
C ILE A 53 1.51 -2.76 -19.50
N THR A 54 0.43 -2.27 -20.10
CA THR A 54 -0.19 -0.99 -19.72
C THR A 54 -1.32 -1.26 -18.73
N LEU A 55 -1.32 -0.52 -17.62
CA LEU A 55 -2.33 -0.60 -16.58
C LEU A 55 -3.25 0.63 -16.69
N ALA A 56 -4.53 0.45 -16.39
CA ALA A 56 -5.45 1.57 -16.31
C ALA A 56 -5.09 2.46 -15.11
N GLU A 57 -5.25 3.78 -15.26
CA GLU A 57 -4.79 4.76 -14.27
C GLU A 57 -5.37 4.53 -12.87
N TYR A 58 -6.62 4.06 -12.79
CA TYR A 58 -7.29 3.82 -11.51
C TYR A 58 -6.73 2.61 -10.74
N ILE A 59 -6.08 1.64 -11.42
CA ILE A 59 -5.41 0.48 -10.80
C ILE A 59 -3.88 0.65 -10.71
N ASP A 60 -3.28 1.56 -11.47
CA ASP A 60 -1.85 1.88 -11.41
C ASP A 60 -1.50 2.75 -10.19
N ARG A 61 -1.80 2.23 -9.01
CA ARG A 61 -1.56 2.86 -7.73
C ARG A 61 -1.09 1.83 -6.71
N SER A 62 -0.50 2.31 -5.63
CA SER A 62 -0.01 1.44 -4.56
C SER A 62 -1.12 0.72 -3.77
N ASN A 63 -2.31 1.32 -3.70
CA ASN A 63 -3.41 0.81 -2.88
C ASN A 63 -4.22 -0.19 -3.69
N LEU A 64 -4.65 -1.28 -3.04
CA LEU A 64 -5.45 -2.29 -3.69
C LEU A 64 -6.80 -1.68 -4.15
N VAL A 65 -7.28 -2.11 -5.30
CA VAL A 65 -8.59 -1.72 -5.84
C VAL A 65 -9.48 -2.95 -5.79
N VAL A 66 -10.66 -2.84 -5.18
CA VAL A 66 -11.61 -3.93 -5.06
C VAL A 66 -12.92 -3.51 -5.68
N GLN A 67 -13.52 -4.37 -6.50
CA GLN A 67 -14.87 -4.15 -7.00
C GLN A 67 -15.89 -4.43 -5.90
N GLN A 68 -16.74 -3.46 -5.58
CA GLN A 68 -17.80 -3.57 -4.56
C GLN A 68 -19.18 -3.81 -5.19
N GLY A 69 -19.33 -3.51 -6.48
CA GLY A 69 -20.56 -3.71 -7.22
C GLY A 69 -20.33 -3.55 -8.72
N PRO A 70 -21.39 -3.66 -9.55
CA PRO A 70 -21.27 -3.68 -11.01
C PRO A 70 -20.44 -2.52 -11.57
N ASN A 71 -20.64 -1.31 -11.02
CA ASN A 71 -19.95 -0.09 -11.43
C ASN A 71 -19.34 0.65 -10.23
N GLN A 72 -18.94 -0.07 -9.18
CA GLN A 72 -18.39 0.52 -7.96
C GLN A 72 -17.05 -0.11 -7.61
N LEU A 73 -16.04 0.74 -7.46
CA LEU A 73 -14.70 0.38 -7.06
C LEU A 73 -14.37 1.06 -5.74
N ALA A 74 -13.77 0.33 -4.82
CA ALA A 74 -13.25 0.87 -3.57
C ALA A 74 -11.71 0.83 -3.54
N VAL A 75 -11.14 1.83 -2.88
CA VAL A 75 -9.72 1.88 -2.54
C VAL A 75 -9.54 1.33 -1.14
N ALA A 76 -8.71 0.29 -1.01
CA ALA A 76 -8.39 -0.26 0.30
C ALA A 76 -7.23 0.54 0.92
N GLU A 77 -7.52 1.35 1.94
CA GLU A 77 -6.54 2.25 2.57
C GLU A 77 -5.41 1.50 3.30
N ASP A 78 -5.74 0.38 3.93
CA ASP A 78 -4.78 -0.43 4.70
C ASP A 78 -4.15 -1.58 3.90
N HIS A 79 -4.55 -1.76 2.63
CA HIS A 79 -4.10 -2.89 1.81
C HIS A 79 -3.39 -2.38 0.56
N ARG A 80 -2.13 -2.77 0.39
CA ARG A 80 -1.27 -2.25 -0.67
C ARG A 80 -0.61 -3.37 -1.45
N TRP A 81 -0.34 -3.10 -2.71
CA TRP A 81 0.57 -3.91 -3.50
C TRP A 81 1.99 -3.79 -2.91
N GLY A 82 2.61 -4.93 -2.61
CA GLY A 82 3.98 -5.01 -2.08
C GLY A 82 5.05 -4.71 -3.12
N TRP A 83 4.68 -4.75 -4.40
CA TRP A 83 5.57 -4.41 -5.49
C TRP A 83 5.47 -2.90 -5.77
N ARG A 84 6.62 -2.22 -5.74
CA ARG A 84 6.71 -0.79 -6.05
C ARG A 84 6.30 -0.62 -7.51
N SER A 85 5.15 0.03 -7.75
CA SER A 85 4.62 0.55 -9.02
C SER A 85 5.28 0.04 -10.30
N PHE A 86 4.47 -0.52 -11.22
CA PHE A 86 4.83 -0.87 -12.60
C PHE A 86 5.23 0.36 -13.45
N ARG A 87 6.15 1.19 -12.97
CA ARG A 87 6.55 2.41 -13.64
C ARG A 87 7.71 2.11 -14.57
N LEU A 88 7.42 1.40 -15.66
CA LEU A 88 8.25 1.40 -16.87
C LEU A 88 7.36 1.35 -18.14
N TYR A 89 6.42 2.28 -18.25
CA TYR A 89 5.96 2.77 -19.56
C TYR A 89 5.39 4.19 -19.41
N ARG A 90 6.21 5.20 -19.71
CA ARG A 90 5.71 6.55 -20.02
C ARG A 90 5.41 6.57 -21.52
N PRO A 91 4.15 6.60 -21.97
CA PRO A 91 3.87 6.87 -23.37
C PRO A 91 4.45 8.26 -23.70
N GLY A 92 5.39 8.30 -24.64
CA GLY A 92 5.93 9.55 -25.15
C GLY A 92 4.79 10.42 -25.65
N HIS A 93 4.67 11.62 -25.08
CA HIS A 93 3.83 12.66 -25.65
C HIS A 93 4.31 12.89 -27.09
N GLY A 94 3.47 12.51 -28.05
CA GLY A 94 3.70 12.78 -29.47
C GLY A 94 3.70 14.29 -29.69
N HIS A 95 4.88 14.89 -29.71
CA HIS A 95 5.06 16.23 -30.25
C HIS A 95 4.97 16.12 -31.77
N LYS A 96 3.84 16.56 -32.33
CA LYS A 96 3.70 16.80 -33.76
C LYS A 96 4.73 17.87 -34.14
N SER A 97 5.81 17.47 -34.81
CA SER A 97 6.67 18.41 -35.53
C SER A 97 5.98 18.75 -36.84
N GLY A 98 5.25 19.88 -36.83
CA GLY A 98 4.89 20.58 -38.05
C GLY A 98 5.99 21.59 -38.36
N ALA A 99 6.68 21.38 -39.48
CA ALA A 99 7.34 22.37 -40.31
C ALA A 99 7.65 21.72 -41.66
#